data_AF-A0A7G9ZCC4-F1
#
_entry.id   AF-A0A7G9ZCC4-F1
#
_cell.length_a   1.000
_cell.length_b   1.000
_cell.length_c   1.000
_cell.angle_alpha   90.00
_cell.angle_beta   90.00
_cell.angle_gamma   90.00
#
_symmetry.space_group_name_H-M   'P 1'
#
loop_
_entity.id
_entity.type
_entity.pdbx_description
1 polymer ?
#
loop_
_entity_poly.entity_id
_entity_poly.type
_entity_poly.pdbx_seq_one_letter_code
_entity_poly.pdbx_strand_id
1 'polypeptide(L)'
;MAVNGSFNVTLIVIHTDPDEATEEINALDVVVNYTQNKYPYEQDFIVMGDLNADCSYFDEDSNCNICGGDYYWCINNSVDTTTSATNCTYDRIIITTPAVPDYTGDSGVFRYDLVYNLTEEETKAVSDHYPIYAEFYCDGDIDTSDGGRVSISKFFSFRCNNLLRWFV
;
A
#
# COMPACT_ATOMS: atom_id res chain seq x y z
N MET A 1 3.14 -10.59 -11.21
CA MET A 1 4.35 -11.34 -11.64
C MET A 1 5.51 -10.36 -11.77
N ALA A 2 6.60 -10.51 -11.01
CA ALA A 2 7.85 -9.85 -11.36
C ALA A 2 8.38 -10.51 -12.64
N VAL A 3 8.67 -9.72 -13.68
CA VAL A 3 9.01 -10.25 -15.01
C VAL A 3 10.48 -10.72 -15.08
N ASN A 4 11.24 -10.59 -13.98
CA ASN A 4 12.56 -11.15 -13.74
C ASN A 4 12.96 -10.80 -12.28
N GLY A 5 12.85 -11.73 -11.32
CA GLY A 5 13.24 -11.47 -9.92
C GLY A 5 12.77 -12.58 -8.97
N SER A 6 13.26 -12.67 -7.73
CA SER A 6 12.85 -13.68 -6.71
C SER A 6 11.72 -13.21 -5.78
N PHE A 7 11.58 -11.89 -5.57
CA PHE A 7 10.59 -11.25 -4.69
C PHE A 7 9.21 -11.93 -4.60
N ASN A 8 8.95 -12.64 -3.51
CA ASN A 8 7.61 -13.06 -3.10
C ASN A 8 7.00 -11.98 -2.18
N VAL A 9 5.69 -12.04 -1.96
CA VAL A 9 4.98 -11.11 -1.07
C VAL A 9 3.55 -11.60 -0.88
N THR A 10 3.03 -11.44 0.34
CA THR A 10 1.59 -11.56 0.63
C THR A 10 0.95 -10.19 0.80
N LEU A 11 -0.12 -9.96 0.03
CA LEU A 11 -0.91 -8.71 0.10
C LEU A 11 -2.16 -8.90 0.96
N ILE A 12 -2.39 -7.96 1.87
CA ILE A 12 -3.60 -7.82 2.68
C ILE A 12 -4.27 -6.52 2.24
N VAL A 13 -5.33 -6.64 1.46
CA VAL A 13 -6.03 -5.47 0.89
C VAL A 13 -7.27 -5.15 1.72
N ILE A 14 -7.40 -3.88 2.12
CA ILE A 14 -8.52 -3.41 2.95
C ILE A 14 -9.10 -2.10 2.39
N HIS A 15 -10.40 -1.93 2.57
CA HIS A 15 -11.07 -0.64 2.45
C HIS A 15 -11.89 -0.50 3.72
N THR A 16 -11.47 0.40 4.61
CA THR A 16 -12.09 0.50 5.94
C THR A 16 -13.43 1.21 5.88
N ASP A 17 -14.31 0.94 6.84
CA ASP A 17 -15.45 1.82 7.10
C ASP A 17 -14.93 3.15 7.72
N PRO A 18 -15.18 4.33 7.13
CA PRO A 18 -14.74 5.61 7.70
C PRO A 18 -15.24 5.84 9.13
N ASP A 19 -16.41 5.30 9.49
CA ASP A 19 -16.98 5.45 10.83
C ASP A 19 -16.34 4.49 11.85
N GLU A 20 -15.60 3.47 11.39
CA GLU A 20 -14.91 2.46 12.22
C GLU A 20 -13.40 2.38 11.91
N ALA A 21 -12.83 3.41 11.24
CA ALA A 21 -11.47 3.38 10.73
C ALA A 21 -10.44 3.12 11.83
N THR A 22 -10.63 3.72 13.02
CA THR A 22 -9.73 3.50 14.16
C THR A 22 -9.77 2.04 14.64
N GLU A 23 -10.95 1.46 14.77
CA GLU A 23 -11.15 0.07 15.19
C GLU A 23 -10.57 -0.91 14.17
N GLU A 24 -10.86 -0.72 12.89
CA GLU A 24 -10.39 -1.60 11.82
C GLU A 24 -8.88 -1.51 11.62
N ILE A 25 -8.29 -0.30 11.63
CA ILE A 25 -6.82 -0.11 11.56
C ILE A 25 -6.14 -0.82 12.74
N ASN A 26 -6.67 -0.69 13.96
CA ASN A 26 -6.11 -1.36 15.13
C ASN A 26 -6.24 -2.89 15.08
N ALA A 27 -7.22 -3.42 14.35
CA ALA A 27 -7.39 -4.86 14.15
C ALA A 27 -6.44 -5.45 13.09
N LEU A 28 -5.81 -4.62 12.24
CA LEU A 28 -4.92 -5.10 11.17
C LEU A 28 -3.72 -5.91 11.68
N ASP A 29 -3.18 -5.59 12.86
CA ASP A 29 -2.09 -6.38 13.46
C ASP A 29 -2.51 -7.84 13.68
N VAL A 30 -3.75 -8.08 14.11
CA VAL A 30 -4.30 -9.43 14.27
C VAL A 30 -4.42 -10.14 12.91
N VAL A 31 -4.81 -9.42 11.87
CA VAL A 31 -4.92 -9.96 10.51
C VAL A 31 -3.54 -10.32 9.96
N VAL A 32 -2.54 -9.46 10.15
CA VAL A 32 -1.16 -9.72 9.75
C VAL A 32 -0.63 -10.96 10.47
N ASN A 33 -0.78 -11.02 11.80
CA ASN A 33 -0.35 -12.17 12.60
C ASN A 33 -1.02 -13.48 12.16
N TYR A 34 -2.34 -13.46 11.93
CA TYR A 34 -3.05 -14.61 11.38
C TYR A 34 -2.48 -15.05 10.02
N THR A 35 -2.18 -14.08 9.16
CA THR A 35 -1.67 -14.31 7.80
C THR A 35 -0.24 -14.87 7.82
N GLN A 36 0.62 -14.37 8.70
CA GLN A 36 1.97 -14.91 8.96
C GLN A 36 1.91 -16.37 9.43
N ASN A 37 1.00 -16.70 10.34
CA ASN A 37 0.80 -18.09 10.77
C ASN A 37 0.27 -18.98 9.64
N LYS A 38 -0.51 -18.40 8.72
CA LYS A 38 -1.04 -19.11 7.55
C LYS A 38 0.04 -19.40 6.51
N TYR A 39 0.99 -18.49 6.34
CA TYR A 39 2.09 -18.57 5.37
C TYR A 39 3.45 -18.45 6.08
N PRO A 40 3.86 -19.48 6.86
CA PRO A 40 5.01 -19.39 7.75
C PRO A 40 6.39 -19.31 7.06
N TYR A 41 6.42 -19.44 5.73
CA TYR A 41 7.65 -19.35 4.92
C TYR A 41 7.75 -18.05 4.13
N GLU A 42 6.68 -17.25 4.12
CA GLU A 42 6.65 -15.91 3.55
C GLU A 42 6.97 -14.92 4.68
N GLN A 43 7.86 -13.94 4.42
CA GLN A 43 8.26 -12.94 5.41
C GLN A 43 7.77 -11.53 5.04
N ASP A 44 7.39 -11.34 3.78
CA ASP A 44 7.08 -10.05 3.22
C ASP A 44 5.57 -9.88 3.11
N PHE A 45 5.01 -9.08 4.01
CA PHE A 45 3.60 -8.78 4.07
C PHE A 45 3.38 -7.30 3.83
N ILE A 46 2.43 -6.99 2.94
CA ILE A 46 2.02 -5.63 2.65
C ILE A 46 0.54 -5.50 2.93
N VAL A 47 0.19 -4.60 3.85
CA VAL A 47 -1.18 -4.12 4.04
C VAL A 47 -1.39 -2.87 3.21
N MET A 48 -2.48 -2.81 2.46
CA MET A 48 -2.69 -1.71 1.52
C MET A 48 -4.16 -1.45 1.20
N GLY A 49 -4.46 -0.21 0.85
CA GLY A 49 -5.76 0.21 0.35
C GLY A 49 -6.20 1.53 0.96
N ASP A 50 -7.49 1.79 0.91
CA ASP A 50 -8.11 2.98 1.51
C ASP A 50 -8.42 2.69 2.98
N LEU A 51 -7.56 3.17 3.87
CA LEU A 51 -7.69 2.92 5.30
C LEU A 51 -8.47 4.05 6.00
N ASN A 52 -8.89 5.10 5.29
CA ASN A 52 -9.41 6.32 5.91
C ASN A 52 -8.47 6.86 7.01
N ALA A 53 -7.16 6.69 6.83
CA ALA A 53 -6.15 6.84 7.88
C ALA A 53 -5.68 8.29 8.10
N ASP A 54 -6.56 9.29 8.00
CA ASP A 54 -6.23 10.70 8.26
C ASP A 54 -7.52 11.53 8.50
N CYS A 55 -7.36 12.84 8.70
CA CYS A 55 -8.39 13.85 8.79
C CYS A 55 -9.37 13.55 9.93
N SER A 56 -10.67 13.51 9.65
CA SER A 56 -11.69 13.31 10.69
C SER A 56 -11.91 11.85 11.09
N TYR A 57 -11.39 10.90 10.30
CA TYR A 57 -11.67 9.47 10.48
C TYR A 57 -10.62 8.79 11.37
N PHE A 58 -9.37 9.24 11.29
CA PHE A 58 -8.28 8.68 12.06
C PHE A 58 -7.24 9.75 12.41
N ASP A 59 -6.79 9.74 13.67
CA ASP A 59 -5.68 10.59 14.13
C ASP A 59 -4.35 9.90 13.78
N GLU A 60 -3.77 10.28 12.64
CA GLU A 60 -2.54 9.70 12.11
C GLU A 60 -1.26 10.03 12.89
N ASP A 61 -1.35 10.96 13.85
CA ASP A 61 -0.28 11.28 14.80
C ASP A 61 -0.44 10.49 16.12
N SER A 62 -1.53 9.74 16.27
CA SER A 62 -1.78 8.89 17.43
C SER A 62 -1.10 7.53 17.33
N ASN A 63 -1.06 6.79 18.44
CA ASN A 63 -0.55 5.41 18.43
C ASN A 63 -1.65 4.44 17.97
N CYS A 64 -1.30 3.56 17.03
CA CYS A 64 -2.09 2.37 16.68
C CYS A 64 -1.20 1.13 16.61
N ASN A 65 -1.80 -0.06 16.66
CA ASN A 65 -1.06 -1.33 16.68
C ASN A 65 -0.16 -1.55 15.45
N ILE A 66 -0.50 -0.93 14.32
CA ILE A 66 0.25 -1.05 13.07
C ILE A 66 1.06 0.23 12.74
N CYS A 67 0.98 1.29 13.55
CA CYS A 67 1.58 2.61 13.27
C CYS A 67 3.12 2.66 13.50
N GLY A 68 3.73 1.58 13.97
CA GLY A 68 5.17 1.48 14.21
C GLY A 68 5.57 0.12 14.76
N GLY A 69 6.84 -0.02 15.17
CA GLY A 69 7.38 -1.29 15.66
C GLY A 69 7.74 -2.21 14.49
N ASP A 70 6.97 -3.30 14.32
CA ASP A 70 7.20 -4.30 13.28
C ASP A 70 6.71 -3.86 11.89
N TYR A 71 6.21 -2.62 11.78
CA TYR A 71 5.57 -2.07 10.59
C TYR A 71 6.21 -0.77 10.13
N TYR A 72 6.21 -0.56 8.82
CA TYR A 72 6.69 0.65 8.16
C TYR A 72 5.64 1.18 7.18
N TRP A 73 5.23 2.44 7.34
CA TRP A 73 4.24 3.09 6.47
C TRP A 73 4.97 3.80 5.33
N CYS A 74 4.88 3.25 4.11
CA CYS A 74 5.53 3.85 2.94
C CYS A 74 4.87 5.18 2.56
N ILE A 75 3.53 5.21 2.56
CA ILE A 75 2.77 6.46 2.38
C ILE A 75 2.69 7.19 3.72
N ASN A 76 3.53 8.21 3.85
CA ASN A 76 3.59 9.04 5.06
C ASN A 76 2.43 10.05 5.11
N ASN A 77 2.21 10.60 6.31
CA ASN A 77 1.13 11.53 6.69
C ASN A 77 1.07 12.84 5.87
N SER A 78 2.10 13.17 5.08
CA SER A 78 2.11 14.41 4.28
C SER A 78 1.56 14.23 2.85
N VAL A 79 1.08 13.04 2.50
CA VAL A 79 0.72 12.68 1.12
C VAL A 79 -0.79 12.74 0.93
N ASP A 80 -1.28 13.76 0.23
CA ASP A 80 -2.69 13.82 -0.18
C ASP A 80 -3.02 12.75 -1.23
N THR A 81 -3.87 11.80 -0.84
CA THR A 81 -4.31 10.69 -1.70
C THR A 81 -5.66 10.95 -2.36
N THR A 82 -6.26 12.13 -2.15
CA THR A 82 -7.61 12.46 -2.64
C THR A 82 -7.57 13.31 -3.91
N THR A 83 -8.55 13.17 -4.80
CA THR A 83 -8.70 14.02 -6.01
C THR A 83 -9.55 15.27 -5.75
N SER A 84 -10.01 15.40 -4.52
CA SER A 84 -10.84 16.49 -4.02
C SER A 84 -9.97 17.67 -3.53
N ALA A 85 -10.59 18.76 -3.10
CA ALA A 85 -9.87 19.89 -2.50
C ALA A 85 -9.45 19.64 -1.03
N THR A 86 -9.63 18.41 -0.56
CA THR A 86 -9.12 17.91 0.71
C THR A 86 -7.60 17.74 0.66
N ASN A 87 -6.99 17.54 1.82
CA ASN A 87 -5.59 17.17 1.95
C ASN A 87 -5.55 16.07 3.01
N CYS A 88 -5.89 14.85 2.59
CA CYS A 88 -6.05 13.70 3.48
C CYS A 88 -5.28 12.50 2.94
N THR A 89 -4.55 11.82 3.83
CA THR A 89 -3.75 10.62 3.57
C THR A 89 -4.56 9.35 3.88
N TYR A 90 -5.67 9.15 3.17
CA TYR A 90 -6.56 8.01 3.42
C TYR A 90 -5.97 6.67 2.99
N ASP A 91 -5.34 6.66 1.82
CA ASP A 91 -4.78 5.45 1.24
C ASP A 91 -3.38 5.18 1.78
N ARG A 92 -3.11 3.95 2.22
CA ARG A 92 -1.82 3.57 2.82
C ARG A 92 -1.22 2.34 2.16
N ILE A 93 0.10 2.27 2.24
CA ILE A 93 0.91 1.06 2.03
C ILE A 93 1.72 0.89 3.30
N ILE A 94 1.55 -0.24 3.95
CA ILE A 94 2.21 -0.58 5.19
C ILE A 94 2.90 -1.92 4.99
N ILE A 95 4.20 -1.97 5.23
CA ILE A 95 5.00 -3.17 5.04
C ILE A 95 5.50 -3.69 6.39
N THR A 96 5.65 -5.00 6.52
CA THR A 96 6.33 -5.59 7.68
C THR A 96 7.83 -5.31 7.61
N THR A 97 8.49 -5.29 8.77
CA THR A 97 9.93 -5.00 8.88
C THR A 97 10.81 -5.90 7.99
N PRO A 98 10.52 -7.21 7.80
CA PRO A 98 11.27 -8.05 6.88
C PRO A 98 11.25 -7.57 5.42
N ALA A 99 10.19 -6.89 4.98
CA ALA A 99 10.04 -6.36 3.61
C ALA A 99 10.72 -5.01 3.39
N VAL A 100 11.19 -4.35 4.45
CA VAL A 100 11.86 -3.03 4.36
C VAL A 100 13.13 -3.05 3.51
N PRO A 101 14.01 -4.07 3.56
CA PRO A 101 15.18 -4.15 2.67
C PRO A 101 14.83 -4.16 1.18
N ASP A 102 13.65 -4.66 0.81
CA ASP A 102 13.19 -4.67 -0.57
C ASP A 102 12.51 -3.36 -0.98
N TYR A 103 12.05 -2.54 -0.04
CA TYR A 103 11.50 -1.22 -0.34
C TYR A 103 12.60 -0.24 -0.74
N THR A 104 12.48 0.38 -1.92
CA THR A 104 13.53 1.29 -2.44
C THR A 104 13.58 2.63 -1.71
N GLY A 105 12.53 2.96 -0.95
CA GLY A 105 12.31 4.29 -0.39
C GLY A 105 11.45 5.20 -1.26
N ASP A 106 11.15 4.82 -2.51
CA ASP A 106 10.28 5.59 -3.40
C ASP A 106 8.83 5.13 -3.31
N SER A 107 7.95 6.07 -2.97
CA SER A 107 6.50 5.88 -2.90
C SER A 107 5.80 7.23 -3.09
N GLY A 108 4.51 7.18 -3.39
CA GLY A 108 3.71 8.39 -3.52
C GLY A 108 2.40 8.14 -4.23
N VAL A 109 1.94 9.18 -4.91
CA VAL A 109 0.64 9.22 -5.57
C VAL A 109 0.82 9.33 -7.08
N PHE A 110 0.07 8.53 -7.83
CA PHE A 110 -0.01 8.68 -9.27
C PHE A 110 -1.04 9.75 -9.63
N ARG A 111 -0.53 10.96 -9.87
CA ARG A 111 -1.28 12.13 -10.31
C ARG A 111 -1.70 12.04 -11.78
N TYR A 112 -2.67 11.16 -12.05
CA TYR A 112 -3.20 10.93 -13.40
C TYR A 112 -3.85 12.19 -13.99
N ASP A 113 -4.35 13.09 -13.14
CA ASP A 113 -4.82 14.43 -13.52
C ASP A 113 -3.71 15.24 -14.19
N LEU A 114 -2.50 15.24 -13.63
CA LEU A 114 -1.35 15.93 -14.18
C LEU A 114 -0.80 15.23 -15.43
N VAL A 115 -0.74 13.90 -15.40
CA VAL A 115 -0.19 13.09 -16.50
C VAL A 115 -1.05 13.19 -17.76
N TYR A 116 -2.38 13.21 -17.60
CA TYR A 116 -3.32 13.29 -18.72
C TYR A 116 -3.91 14.69 -18.93
N ASN A 117 -3.46 15.68 -18.14
CA ASN A 117 -3.93 17.08 -18.19
C ASN A 117 -5.46 17.18 -18.11
N LEU A 118 -6.03 16.55 -17.08
CA LEU A 118 -7.47 16.52 -16.82
C LEU A 118 -7.91 17.76 -16.03
N THR A 119 -9.15 18.16 -16.25
CA THR A 119 -9.86 19.07 -15.34
C THR A 119 -10.19 18.37 -14.02
N GLU A 120 -10.54 19.12 -12.98
CA GLU A 120 -11.01 18.56 -11.71
C GLU A 120 -12.27 17.69 -11.90
N GLU A 121 -13.19 18.12 -12.76
CA GLU A 121 -14.41 17.38 -13.10
C GLU A 121 -14.08 16.03 -13.76
N GLU A 122 -13.20 16.02 -14.76
CA GLU A 122 -12.75 14.79 -15.42
C GLU A 122 -11.98 13.88 -14.46
N THR A 123 -11.18 14.46 -13.57
CA THR A 123 -10.41 13.72 -12.56
C THR A 123 -11.34 12.98 -11.60
N LYS A 124 -12.32 13.70 -11.05
CA LYS A 124 -13.34 13.15 -10.13
C LYS A 124 -14.30 12.19 -10.82
N ALA A 125 -14.51 12.34 -12.12
CA ALA A 125 -15.29 11.37 -12.91
C ALA A 125 -14.59 10.00 -13.01
N VAL A 126 -13.27 9.94 -12.82
CA VAL A 126 -12.52 8.68 -12.71
C VAL A 126 -12.59 8.13 -11.28
N SER A 127 -12.19 8.92 -10.29
CA SER A 127 -12.24 8.57 -8.87
C SER A 127 -12.07 9.81 -7.99
N ASP A 128 -12.57 9.74 -6.76
CA ASP A 128 -12.29 10.65 -5.65
C ASP A 128 -10.95 10.37 -4.95
N HIS A 129 -10.25 9.29 -5.30
CA HIS A 129 -8.93 8.91 -4.78
C HIS A 129 -7.92 8.76 -5.92
N TYR A 130 -6.67 9.15 -5.68
CA TYR A 130 -5.58 8.82 -6.57
C TYR A 130 -5.00 7.43 -6.24
N PRO A 131 -4.54 6.67 -7.25
CA PRO A 131 -3.72 5.50 -7.00
C PRO A 131 -2.44 5.88 -6.24
N ILE A 132 -2.10 5.12 -5.22
CA ILE A 132 -0.80 5.21 -4.53
C ILE A 132 0.16 4.14 -5.06
N TYR A 133 1.47 4.34 -4.86
CA TYR A 133 2.52 3.42 -5.28
C TYR A 133 3.65 3.33 -4.26
N ALA A 134 4.36 2.20 -4.26
CA ALA A 134 5.66 2.03 -3.64
C ALA A 134 6.53 1.16 -4.57
N GLU A 135 7.80 1.49 -4.69
CA GLU A 135 8.76 0.74 -5.51
C GLU A 135 9.57 -0.24 -4.65
N PHE A 136 9.77 -1.45 -5.18
CA PHE A 136 10.51 -2.52 -4.50
C PHE A 136 11.57 -3.11 -5.42
N TYR A 137 12.73 -3.47 -4.86
CA TYR A 137 13.73 -4.28 -5.54
C TYR A 137 13.16 -5.68 -5.80
N CYS A 138 13.37 -6.19 -7.02
CA CYS A 138 12.93 -7.54 -7.39
C CYS A 138 14.06 -8.59 -7.27
N ASP A 139 15.28 -8.11 -7.02
CA ASP A 139 16.52 -8.86 -7.09
C ASP A 139 17.21 -8.71 -5.72
N GLY A 140 16.94 -9.61 -4.78
CA GLY A 140 17.46 -9.43 -3.42
C GLY A 140 16.77 -10.28 -2.37
N ASP A 141 15.53 -10.68 -2.64
CA ASP A 141 14.81 -11.60 -1.77
C ASP A 141 15.53 -12.95 -1.69
N ILE A 142 15.97 -13.28 -0.48
CA ILE A 142 16.80 -14.44 -0.11
C ILE A 142 15.95 -15.50 0.60
N ASP A 143 14.66 -15.27 0.80
CA ASP A 143 13.81 -16.30 1.35
C ASP A 143 13.69 -17.44 0.30
N THR A 144 14.00 -18.66 0.73
CA THR A 144 14.37 -19.76 -0.19
C THR A 144 13.22 -20.75 -0.41
N SER A 145 11.97 -20.33 -0.23
CA SER A 145 10.81 -21.22 -0.38
C SER A 145 10.07 -20.99 -1.69
N ASP A 146 10.72 -21.40 -2.79
CA ASP A 146 10.15 -21.36 -4.13
C ASP A 146 8.86 -22.21 -4.20
N GLY A 147 7.74 -21.53 -4.49
CA GLY A 147 6.41 -22.13 -4.40
C GLY A 147 5.30 -21.34 -5.11
N GLY A 148 5.59 -20.58 -6.18
CA GLY A 148 4.56 -20.05 -7.09
C GLY A 148 3.83 -18.79 -6.60
N ARG A 149 4.09 -17.68 -7.30
CA ARG A 149 3.56 -16.33 -7.04
C ARG A 149 2.14 -16.11 -7.56
N VAL A 150 1.34 -15.35 -6.81
CA VAL A 150 0.02 -14.84 -7.19
C VAL A 150 0.01 -13.30 -7.11
N SER A 151 -0.76 -12.68 -8.01
CA SER A 151 -1.11 -11.25 -8.02
C SER A 151 -2.51 -11.07 -7.43
N ILE A 152 -2.85 -9.90 -6.85
CA ILE A 152 -4.11 -9.16 -7.08
C ILE A 152 -4.04 -7.77 -6.44
N SER A 153 -4.66 -6.85 -7.16
CA SER A 153 -4.80 -5.40 -7.05
C SER A 153 -5.93 -4.93 -6.13
N LYS A 154 -5.78 -3.71 -5.60
CA LYS A 154 -6.63 -2.58 -5.99
C LYS A 154 -5.73 -1.35 -6.20
N PHE A 155 -5.64 -0.89 -7.44
CA PHE A 155 -4.86 0.27 -7.91
C PHE A 155 -3.38 0.35 -7.51
N PHE A 156 -2.55 -0.62 -7.93
CA PHE A 156 -1.09 -0.50 -7.75
C PHE A 156 -0.29 -0.82 -9.01
N SER A 157 0.76 -0.01 -9.22
CA SER A 157 1.79 -0.20 -10.23
C SER A 157 3.03 -0.81 -9.57
N PHE A 158 3.48 -1.96 -10.09
CA PHE A 158 4.81 -2.50 -9.81
C PHE A 158 5.78 -1.98 -10.87
N ARG A 159 6.91 -1.43 -10.43
CA ARG A 159 8.01 -1.05 -11.33
C ARG A 159 9.14 -2.05 -11.20
N CYS A 160 9.27 -2.91 -12.20
CA CYS A 160 10.39 -3.83 -12.36
C CYS A 160 11.14 -3.43 -13.63
N ASN A 161 12.43 -3.12 -13.52
CA ASN A 161 13.31 -2.84 -14.68
C ASN A 161 12.75 -1.80 -15.68
N ASN A 162 12.33 -0.63 -15.20
CA ASN A 162 11.84 0.50 -16.01
C ASN A 162 10.53 0.28 -16.80
N LEU A 163 9.77 -0.79 -16.55
CA LEU A 163 8.40 -0.92 -17.09
C LEU A 163 7.37 -0.65 -16.00
N LEU A 164 6.66 0.48 -16.14
CA LEU A 164 5.46 0.79 -15.36
C LEU A 164 4.27 0.13 -16.07
N ARG A 165 3.48 -0.69 -15.35
CA ARG A 165 2.24 -1.27 -15.89
C ARG A 165 1.07 -0.94 -14.98
N TRP A 166 0.13 -0.21 -15.56
CA TRP A 166 -1.17 0.09 -14.98
C TRP A 166 -2.13 -1.06 -15.26
N PHE A 167 -2.83 -1.53 -14.23
CA PHE A 167 -4.04 -2.33 -14.39
C PHE A 167 -5.18 -1.52 -13.80
N VAL A 168 -6.15 -1.22 -14.65
CA VAL A 168 -7.43 -0.61 -14.27
C VAL A 168 -8.33 -1.71 -13.70
#